data_AF-A0AA37IM39-F1
#
_entry.id   AF-A0AA37IM39-F1
#
_cell.length_a   1.000
_cell.length_b   1.000
_cell.length_c   1.000
_cell.angle_alpha   90.00
_cell.angle_beta   90.00
_cell.angle_gamma   90.00
#
_symmetry.space_group_name_H-M   'P 1'
#
loop_
_entity.id
_entity.type
_entity.pdbx_description
1 polymer ?
#
loop_
_entity_poly.entity_id
_entity_poly.type
_entity_poly.pdbx_seq_one_letter_code
_entity_poly.pdbx_strand_id
1 'polypeptide(L)'
;MMKGTYKPNDSTNHASSGARAREAMPGGTVARIVSELENVVTLMRQTSMQRGYASSHIYIPATPSRMDMAILIALAETYGQAIVEDPRFYPAISFVAERGGVALVQQVLFGDSMNPVPSGAACNDVLSSLLEEARPAFEFLCGTWPEAFMAQANTALRRLGFSALTRPMNPRQARSIHPTDDGAKAAR
;
A
#
# COMPACT_ATOMS: atom_id res chain seq x y z
N MET A 1 -13.68 -39.65 -67.87
CA MET A 1 -14.62 -39.37 -66.76
C MET A 1 -14.10 -40.07 -65.52
N MET A 2 -13.43 -39.34 -64.63
CA MET A 2 -12.81 -39.89 -63.41
C MET A 2 -13.60 -39.46 -62.18
N LYS A 3 -13.83 -40.44 -61.30
CA LYS A 3 -14.63 -40.41 -60.08
C LYS A 3 -13.93 -39.59 -58.99
N GLY A 4 -14.72 -38.85 -58.22
CA GLY A 4 -14.25 -38.09 -57.08
C GLY A 4 -13.88 -38.96 -55.88
N THR A 5 -12.97 -38.44 -55.06
CA THR A 5 -12.76 -38.84 -53.67
C THR A 5 -12.45 -37.58 -52.85
N TYR A 6 -13.44 -37.17 -52.05
CA TYR A 6 -13.35 -36.16 -51.02
C TYR A 6 -12.62 -36.76 -49.80
N LYS A 7 -11.66 -36.02 -49.21
CA LYS A 7 -11.06 -36.32 -47.90
C LYS A 7 -11.21 -35.08 -47.00
N PRO A 8 -11.74 -35.21 -45.76
CA PRO A 8 -11.88 -34.09 -44.84
C PRO A 8 -10.72 -33.99 -43.82
N ASN A 9 -10.50 -32.75 -43.37
CA ASN A 9 -9.83 -32.25 -42.16
C ASN A 9 -8.52 -32.88 -41.67
N ASP A 10 -7.48 -32.05 -41.65
CA ASP A 10 -6.53 -32.03 -40.54
C ASP A 10 -6.42 -30.60 -40.00
N SER A 11 -6.84 -30.43 -38.75
CA SER A 11 -6.70 -29.21 -37.97
C SER A 11 -5.47 -29.38 -37.10
N THR A 12 -4.43 -28.56 -37.25
CA THR A 12 -3.55 -28.24 -36.12
C THR A 12 -2.95 -26.85 -36.27
N ASN A 13 -3.25 -26.04 -35.26
CA ASN A 13 -2.79 -24.69 -34.99
C ASN A 13 -1.26 -24.63 -34.79
N HIS A 14 -0.63 -23.49 -35.13
CA HIS A 14 -0.07 -22.53 -34.16
C HIS A 14 1.10 -21.70 -34.73
N ALA A 15 1.07 -20.42 -34.34
CA ALA A 15 2.23 -19.61 -33.99
C ALA A 15 3.09 -19.01 -35.11
N SER A 16 2.73 -17.78 -35.50
CA SER A 16 3.67 -16.66 -35.39
C SER A 16 2.93 -15.33 -35.34
N SER A 17 2.11 -15.16 -34.29
CA SER A 17 1.90 -13.81 -33.76
C SER A 17 3.08 -13.55 -32.85
N GLY A 18 4.12 -12.93 -33.40
CA GLY A 18 5.19 -12.29 -32.65
C GLY A 18 4.63 -11.07 -31.92
N ALA A 19 3.66 -11.30 -31.03
CA ALA A 19 3.35 -10.39 -29.94
C ALA A 19 4.60 -10.41 -29.08
N ARG A 20 5.47 -9.42 -29.34
CA ARG A 20 6.58 -9.05 -28.49
C ARG A 20 6.14 -9.26 -27.06
N ALA A 21 6.66 -10.30 -26.43
CA ALA A 21 6.70 -10.43 -25.00
C ALA A 21 7.45 -9.18 -24.53
N ARG A 22 6.68 -8.13 -24.27
CA ARG A 22 7.10 -7.06 -23.41
C ARG A 22 7.31 -7.79 -22.10
N GLU A 23 8.57 -8.08 -21.80
CA GLU A 23 9.01 -8.44 -20.46
C GLU A 23 8.36 -7.42 -19.53
N ALA A 24 7.25 -7.86 -18.92
CA ALA A 24 6.57 -7.08 -17.92
C ALA A 24 7.56 -7.05 -16.76
N MET A 25 8.28 -5.95 -16.64
CA MET A 25 9.05 -5.67 -15.44
C MET A 25 8.15 -5.95 -14.22
N PRO A 26 8.66 -6.61 -13.16
CA PRO A 26 7.87 -7.00 -11.99
C PRO A 26 7.02 -5.85 -11.40
N GLY A 27 7.46 -4.59 -11.56
CA GLY A 27 6.71 -3.40 -11.15
C GLY A 27 5.36 -3.19 -11.88
N GLY A 28 5.19 -3.70 -13.10
CA GLY A 28 3.92 -3.62 -13.83
C GLY A 28 2.82 -4.48 -13.21
N THR A 29 3.19 -5.59 -12.55
CA THR A 29 2.24 -6.45 -11.83
C THR A 29 1.84 -5.83 -10.50
N VAL A 30 2.82 -5.37 -9.72
CA VAL A 30 2.55 -4.69 -8.43
C VAL A 30 1.68 -3.45 -8.63
N ALA A 31 1.94 -2.64 -9.67
CA ALA A 31 1.12 -1.46 -9.96
C ALA A 31 -0.35 -1.80 -10.27
N ARG A 32 -0.60 -2.94 -10.94
CA ARG A 32 -1.97 -3.41 -11.20
C ARG A 32 -2.66 -3.84 -9.92
N ILE A 33 -1.98 -4.64 -9.09
CA ILE A 33 -2.50 -5.08 -7.78
C ILE A 33 -2.83 -3.86 -6.91
N VAL A 34 -1.93 -2.89 -6.82
CA VAL A 34 -2.13 -1.68 -6.02
C VAL A 34 -3.30 -0.85 -6.55
N SER A 35 -3.45 -0.72 -7.87
CA SER A 35 -4.60 -0.02 -8.46
C SER A 35 -5.92 -0.73 -8.16
N GLU A 36 -5.92 -2.06 -8.15
CA GLU A 36 -7.09 -2.86 -7.76
C GLU A 36 -7.43 -2.66 -6.28
N LEU A 37 -6.43 -2.73 -5.39
CA LEU A 37 -6.59 -2.46 -3.96
C LEU A 37 -7.11 -1.04 -3.68
N GLU A 38 -6.58 -0.04 -4.37
CA GLU A 38 -7.03 1.35 -4.27
C GLU A 38 -8.52 1.47 -4.63
N ASN A 39 -8.95 0.83 -5.73
CA ASN A 39 -10.35 0.82 -6.16
C ASN A 39 -11.25 0.14 -5.13
N VAL A 40 -10.84 -1.01 -4.60
CA VAL A 40 -11.60 -1.75 -3.58
C VAL A 40 -11.75 -0.92 -2.30
N VAL A 41 -10.66 -0.35 -1.78
CA VAL A 41 -10.68 0.51 -0.59
C VAL A 41 -11.57 1.74 -0.81
N THR A 42 -11.46 2.38 -1.98
CA THR A 42 -12.28 3.55 -2.34
C THR A 42 -13.76 3.17 -2.36
N LEU A 43 -14.11 2.05 -2.98
CA LEU A 43 -15.50 1.58 -3.07
C LEU A 43 -16.07 1.21 -1.69
N MET A 44 -15.29 0.55 -0.84
CA MET A 44 -15.70 0.24 0.53
C MET A 44 -15.96 1.51 1.35
N ARG A 45 -15.10 2.53 1.22
CA ARG A 45 -15.30 3.81 1.91
C ARG A 45 -16.56 4.54 1.43
N GLN A 46 -16.80 4.58 0.12
CA GLN A 46 -17.99 5.19 -0.47
C GLN A 46 -19.28 4.48 -0.05
N THR A 47 -19.29 3.15 -0.07
CA THR A 47 -20.48 2.37 0.33
C THR A 47 -20.79 2.53 1.83
N SER A 48 -19.77 2.61 2.68
CA SER A 48 -19.94 2.94 4.11
C SER A 48 -20.50 4.35 4.32
N MET A 49 -20.05 5.34 3.55
CA MET A 49 -20.61 6.71 3.59
C MET A 49 -22.09 6.74 3.16
N GLN A 50 -22.45 6.00 2.11
CA GLN A 50 -23.84 5.93 1.62
C GLN A 50 -24.78 5.24 2.61
N ARG A 51 -24.29 4.26 3.37
CA ARG A 51 -25.07 3.51 4.34
C ARG A 51 -25.32 4.28 5.64
N GLY A 52 -24.80 5.51 5.77
CA GLY A 52 -25.07 6.37 6.93
C GLY A 52 -24.60 5.80 8.25
N TYR A 53 -23.55 4.96 8.25
CA TYR A 53 -22.95 4.46 9.49
C TYR A 53 -22.45 5.65 10.31
N ALA A 54 -23.24 6.05 11.31
CA ALA A 54 -22.89 7.04 12.33
C ALA A 54 -21.88 6.48 13.35
N SER A 55 -21.01 5.57 12.95
CA SER A 55 -20.16 4.81 13.87
C SER A 55 -18.72 5.30 13.81
N SER A 56 -18.35 5.98 14.91
CA SER A 56 -17.04 6.51 15.29
C SER A 56 -16.61 7.84 14.65
N HIS A 57 -16.12 8.74 15.50
CA HIS A 57 -15.83 10.18 15.28
C HIS A 57 -14.71 10.48 14.26
N ILE A 58 -14.32 9.53 13.42
CA ILE A 58 -13.18 9.68 12.51
C ILE A 58 -13.69 9.62 11.06
N TYR A 59 -13.72 10.78 10.41
CA TYR A 59 -13.96 10.85 8.98
C TYR A 59 -12.73 10.31 8.23
N ILE A 60 -12.92 9.26 7.43
CA ILE A 60 -11.90 8.75 6.52
C ILE A 60 -12.26 9.16 5.09
N PRO A 61 -11.39 9.93 4.40
CA PRO A 61 -11.63 10.32 3.01
C PRO A 61 -11.77 9.11 2.09
N ALA A 62 -12.67 9.20 1.11
CA ALA A 62 -12.91 8.12 0.15
C ALA A 62 -11.64 7.72 -0.61
N THR A 63 -10.84 8.69 -1.04
CA THR A 63 -9.56 8.45 -1.71
C THR A 63 -8.47 8.06 -0.69
N PRO A 64 -7.71 6.98 -0.93
CA PRO A 64 -6.57 6.60 -0.10
C PRO A 64 -5.54 7.72 0.05
N SER A 65 -5.06 7.91 1.28
CA SER A 65 -3.98 8.86 1.55
C SER A 65 -2.64 8.35 0.99
N ARG A 66 -1.61 9.21 0.96
CA ARG A 66 -0.24 8.79 0.64
C ARG A 66 0.24 7.62 1.52
N MET A 67 -0.17 7.62 2.80
CA MET A 67 0.21 6.56 3.73
C MET A 67 -0.57 5.27 3.46
N ASP A 68 -1.86 5.38 3.15
CA ASP A 68 -2.65 4.22 2.71
C ASP A 68 -2.00 3.58 1.49
N MET A 69 -1.63 4.37 0.48
CA MET A 69 -0.98 3.86 -0.73
C MET A 69 0.37 3.18 -0.44
N ALA A 70 1.21 3.75 0.43
CA ALA A 70 2.47 3.11 0.81
C ALA A 70 2.27 1.73 1.47
N ILE A 71 1.18 1.59 2.23
CA ILE A 71 0.82 0.35 2.92
C ILE A 71 0.22 -0.65 1.93
N LEU A 72 -0.64 -0.21 1.01
CA LEU A 72 -1.17 -1.06 -0.07
C LEU A 72 -0.04 -1.57 -0.98
N ILE A 73 0.97 -0.74 -1.26
CA ILE A 73 2.18 -1.15 -1.98
C ILE A 73 2.93 -2.22 -1.20
N ALA A 74 3.20 -2.00 0.10
CA ALA A 74 3.90 -2.99 0.92
C ALA A 74 3.15 -4.33 0.97
N LEU A 75 1.82 -4.31 1.08
CA LEU A 75 0.99 -5.50 1.04
C LEU A 75 1.04 -6.21 -0.33
N ALA A 76 0.95 -5.46 -1.42
CA ALA A 76 1.05 -5.99 -2.77
C ALA A 76 2.44 -6.56 -3.09
N GLU A 77 3.51 -5.94 -2.58
CA GLU A 77 4.88 -6.45 -2.72
C GLU A 77 5.10 -7.72 -1.90
N THR A 78 4.48 -7.83 -0.73
CA THR A 78 4.61 -8.99 0.16
C THR A 78 3.82 -10.19 -0.35
N TYR A 79 2.53 -9.99 -0.65
CA TYR A 79 1.58 -11.07 -0.92
C TYR A 79 1.25 -11.25 -2.40
N GLY A 80 1.71 -10.34 -3.27
CA GLY A 80 1.40 -10.38 -4.70
C GLY A 80 -0.10 -10.36 -4.94
N GLN A 81 -0.56 -11.14 -5.92
CA GLN A 81 -1.98 -11.21 -6.28
C GLN A 81 -2.87 -11.82 -5.18
N ALA A 82 -2.29 -12.58 -4.24
CA ALA A 82 -3.06 -13.24 -3.19
C ALA A 82 -3.78 -12.24 -2.28
N ILE A 83 -3.25 -11.02 -2.11
CA ILE A 83 -3.89 -9.94 -1.33
C ILE A 83 -5.28 -9.54 -1.88
N VAL A 84 -5.53 -9.79 -3.16
CA VAL A 84 -6.78 -9.51 -3.86
C VAL A 84 -7.64 -10.76 -3.95
N GLU A 85 -7.05 -11.90 -4.32
CA GLU A 85 -7.79 -13.12 -4.68
C GLU A 85 -8.17 -13.99 -3.47
N ASP A 86 -7.35 -14.03 -2.41
CA ASP A 86 -7.60 -14.88 -1.26
C ASP A 86 -8.51 -14.16 -0.25
N PRO A 87 -9.74 -14.67 0.01
CA PRO A 87 -10.69 -14.05 0.92
C PRO A 87 -10.16 -13.84 2.34
N ARG A 88 -9.11 -14.58 2.76
CA ARG A 88 -8.48 -14.40 4.07
C ARG A 88 -7.96 -12.98 4.30
N PHE A 89 -7.65 -12.24 3.23
CA PHE A 89 -7.15 -10.86 3.31
C PHE A 89 -8.24 -9.80 3.33
N TYR A 90 -9.50 -10.17 3.08
CA TYR A 90 -10.63 -9.25 3.16
C TYR A 90 -10.67 -8.45 4.47
N PRO A 91 -10.47 -9.05 5.67
CA PRO A 91 -10.43 -8.30 6.92
C PRO A 91 -9.35 -7.23 6.97
N ALA A 92 -8.18 -7.45 6.35
CA ALA A 92 -7.12 -6.45 6.30
C ALA A 92 -7.51 -5.27 5.39
N ILE A 93 -8.08 -5.56 4.22
CA ILE A 93 -8.51 -4.54 3.26
C ILE A 93 -9.69 -3.73 3.81
N SER A 94 -10.66 -4.40 4.44
CA SER A 94 -11.78 -3.72 5.11
C SER A 94 -11.28 -2.86 6.27
N PHE A 95 -10.28 -3.31 7.04
CA PHE A 95 -9.68 -2.50 8.10
C PHE A 95 -9.04 -1.22 7.55
N VAL A 96 -8.32 -1.28 6.43
CA VAL A 96 -7.76 -0.08 5.78
C VAL A 96 -8.87 0.86 5.30
N ALA A 97 -9.96 0.31 4.75
CA ALA A 97 -11.10 1.10 4.33
C ALA A 97 -11.77 1.81 5.51
N GLU A 98 -12.02 1.10 6.61
CA GLU A 98 -12.79 1.58 7.76
C GLU A 98 -11.98 2.41 8.76
N ARG A 99 -10.68 2.12 8.92
CA ARG A 99 -9.83 2.72 9.97
C ARG A 99 -8.55 3.38 9.42
N GLY A 100 -8.25 3.20 8.14
CA GLY A 100 -7.05 3.74 7.49
C GLY A 100 -5.83 2.82 7.64
N GLY A 101 -4.86 2.99 6.75
CA GLY A 101 -3.66 2.15 6.72
C GLY A 101 -2.77 2.33 7.94
N VAL A 102 -2.62 3.56 8.45
CA VAL A 102 -1.79 3.81 9.65
C VAL A 102 -2.30 3.00 10.85
N ALA A 103 -3.62 2.92 11.01
CA ALA A 103 -4.23 2.12 12.06
C ALA A 103 -3.96 0.62 11.86
N LEU A 104 -3.97 0.12 10.61
CA LEU A 104 -3.63 -1.28 10.31
C LEU A 104 -2.20 -1.60 10.76
N VAL A 105 -1.25 -0.76 10.38
CA VAL A 105 0.17 -0.94 10.74
C VAL A 105 0.36 -0.92 12.25
N GLN A 106 -0.26 0.05 12.94
CA GLN A 106 -0.20 0.11 14.40
C GLN A 106 -0.81 -1.13 15.04
N GLN A 107 -1.93 -1.63 14.49
CA GLN A 107 -2.59 -2.84 14.97
C GLN A 107 -1.69 -4.08 14.82
N VAL A 108 -1.03 -4.25 13.68
CA VAL A 108 -0.16 -5.41 13.40
C VAL A 108 1.13 -5.36 14.22
N LEU A 109 1.73 -4.18 14.40
CA LEU A 109 3.01 -4.03 15.10
C LEU A 109 2.87 -3.95 16.62
N PHE A 110 1.80 -3.33 17.12
CA PHE A 110 1.65 -2.97 18.53
C PHE A 110 0.38 -3.53 19.18
N GLY A 111 -0.51 -4.16 18.41
CA GLY A 111 -1.80 -4.65 18.90
C GLY A 111 -2.72 -3.53 19.40
N ASP A 112 -3.65 -3.88 20.29
CA ASP A 112 -4.65 -2.96 20.87
C ASP A 112 -4.03 -1.87 21.78
N SER A 113 -2.72 -1.86 21.98
CA SER A 113 -2.03 -0.92 22.89
C SER A 113 -2.12 0.55 22.46
N MET A 114 -2.43 0.83 21.18
CA MET A 114 -2.60 2.19 20.65
C MET A 114 -4.06 2.60 20.39
N ASN A 115 -5.03 1.70 20.50
CA ASN A 115 -6.42 2.00 20.14
C ASN A 115 -7.29 2.22 21.39
N PRO A 116 -7.94 3.39 21.56
CA PRO A 116 -8.83 3.64 22.70
C PRO A 116 -10.17 2.87 22.60
N VAL A 117 -10.46 2.27 21.44
CA VAL A 117 -11.63 1.42 21.21
C VAL A 117 -11.15 -0.02 21.15
N PRO A 118 -11.49 -0.88 22.13
CA PRO A 118 -11.07 -2.27 22.13
C PRO A 118 -11.71 -2.97 20.94
N SER A 119 -10.91 -3.30 19.94
CA SER A 119 -11.32 -4.29 18.94
C SER A 119 -11.03 -5.63 19.60
N GLY A 120 -12.07 -6.42 19.89
CA GLY A 120 -11.95 -7.60 20.76
C GLY A 120 -10.68 -8.41 20.50
N ALA A 121 -9.91 -8.69 21.56
CA ALA A 121 -8.53 -9.20 21.51
C ALA A 121 -8.29 -10.36 20.52
N ALA A 122 -9.28 -11.22 20.29
CA ALA A 122 -9.20 -12.32 19.32
C ALA A 122 -9.07 -11.87 17.85
N CYS A 123 -9.58 -10.70 17.47
CA CYS A 123 -9.46 -10.15 16.11
C CYS A 123 -8.02 -9.65 15.84
N ASN A 124 -7.33 -9.22 16.89
CA ASN A 124 -6.01 -8.58 16.81
C ASN A 124 -4.90 -9.61 16.53
N ASP A 125 -4.96 -10.76 17.20
CA ASP A 125 -4.02 -11.86 16.99
C ASP A 125 -4.15 -12.45 15.58
N VAL A 126 -5.38 -12.53 15.06
CA VAL A 126 -5.65 -13.04 13.72
C VAL A 126 -5.06 -12.12 12.65
N LEU A 127 -5.23 -10.80 12.76
CA LEU A 127 -4.70 -9.86 11.76
C LEU A 127 -3.17 -9.78 11.81
N SER A 128 -2.60 -9.83 13.01
CA SER A 128 -1.13 -9.81 13.20
C SER A 128 -0.50 -11.10 12.67
N SER A 129 -1.11 -12.26 12.91
CA SER A 129 -0.65 -13.54 12.34
C SER A 129 -0.85 -13.61 10.83
N LEU A 130 -1.97 -13.08 10.33
CA LEU A 130 -2.25 -13.03 8.89
C LEU A 130 -1.21 -12.18 8.15
N LEU A 131 -0.80 -11.07 8.75
CA LEU A 131 0.10 -10.08 8.15
C LEU A 131 1.56 -10.19 8.63
N GLU A 132 1.95 -11.37 9.13
CA GLU A 132 3.30 -11.61 9.67
C GLU A 132 4.40 -11.33 8.64
N GLU A 133 4.21 -11.78 7.39
CA GLU A 133 5.19 -11.58 6.31
C GLU A 133 5.35 -10.10 5.92
N ALA A 134 4.32 -9.25 6.09
CA ALA A 134 4.38 -7.82 5.80
C ALA A 134 5.01 -7.01 6.95
N ARG A 135 5.20 -7.62 8.12
CA ARG A 135 5.73 -6.96 9.31
C ARG A 135 7.06 -6.23 9.07
N PRO A 136 8.08 -6.79 8.39
CA PRO A 136 9.33 -6.08 8.14
C PRO A 136 9.14 -4.83 7.28
N ALA A 137 8.22 -4.87 6.30
CA ALA A 137 7.89 -3.71 5.48
C ALA A 137 7.20 -2.62 6.32
N PHE A 138 6.31 -3.00 7.24
CA PHE A 138 5.67 -2.06 8.15
C PHE A 138 6.66 -1.40 9.11
N GLU A 139 7.62 -2.15 9.67
CA GLU A 139 8.69 -1.61 10.49
C GLU A 139 9.55 -0.59 9.70
N PHE A 140 9.85 -0.91 8.44
CA PHE A 140 10.53 0.02 7.53
C PHE A 140 9.72 1.31 7.27
N LEU A 141 8.41 1.20 7.07
CA LEU A 141 7.53 2.35 6.91
C LEU A 141 7.51 3.24 8.16
N CYS A 142 7.43 2.64 9.36
CA CYS A 142 7.51 3.36 10.62
C CYS A 142 8.85 4.09 10.80
N GLY A 143 9.97 3.47 10.42
CA GLY A 143 11.29 4.11 10.44
C GLY A 143 11.45 5.22 9.41
N THR A 144 10.75 5.12 8.27
CA THR A 144 10.81 6.11 7.18
C THR A 144 9.98 7.35 7.48
N TRP A 145 8.80 7.17 8.11
CA TRP A 145 7.85 8.23 8.42
C TRP A 145 7.35 8.15 9.88
N PRO A 146 8.24 8.28 10.86
CA PRO A 146 7.88 8.17 12.27
C PRO A 146 6.86 9.23 12.70
N GLU A 147 6.87 10.41 12.09
CA GLU A 147 5.90 11.47 12.36
C GLU A 147 4.44 11.07 12.11
N ALA A 148 4.19 10.20 11.13
CA ALA A 148 2.85 9.75 10.78
C ALA A 148 2.40 8.55 11.61
N PHE A 149 3.27 7.56 11.77
CA PHE A 149 2.95 6.32 12.49
C PHE A 149 3.06 6.44 14.01
N MET A 150 3.86 7.39 14.52
CA MET A 150 4.09 7.60 15.96
C MET A 150 3.52 8.94 16.45
N ALA A 151 2.50 9.48 15.79
CA ALA A 151 1.94 10.81 16.10
C ALA A 151 1.52 10.98 17.58
N GLN A 152 0.88 9.95 18.15
CA GLN A 152 0.47 9.97 19.56
C GLN A 152 1.68 9.91 20.52
N ALA A 153 2.65 9.04 20.24
CA ALA A 153 3.89 8.98 21.00
C ALA A 153 4.68 10.29 20.92
N ASN A 154 4.77 10.88 19.72
CA ASN A 154 5.39 12.19 19.49
C ASN A 154 4.68 13.31 20.26
N THR A 155 3.35 13.26 20.36
CA THR A 155 2.58 14.21 21.18
C THR A 155 2.91 14.04 22.66
N ALA A 156 3.00 12.81 23.16
CA ALA A 156 3.38 12.53 24.55
C ALA A 156 4.81 12.98 24.85
N LEU A 157 5.78 12.68 23.98
CA LEU A 157 7.17 13.13 24.11
C LEU A 157 7.26 14.65 24.18
N ARG A 158 6.56 15.37 23.28
CA ARG A 158 6.52 16.83 23.30
C ARG A 158 5.95 17.39 24.60
N ARG A 159 4.89 16.77 25.15
CA ARG A 159 4.31 17.16 26.45
C ARG A 159 5.28 16.96 27.61
N LEU A 160 6.17 15.97 27.51
CA LEU A 160 7.22 15.69 28.49
C LEU A 160 8.50 16.51 28.25
N GLY A 161 8.52 17.41 27.26
CA GLY A 161 9.69 18.23 26.92
C GLY A 161 10.74 17.54 26.06
N PHE A 162 10.48 16.34 25.54
CA PHE A 162 11.38 15.62 24.65
C PHE A 162 11.16 15.99 23.18
N SER A 163 12.20 15.79 22.38
CA SER A 163 12.11 15.88 20.92
C SER A 163 11.23 14.75 20.35
N ALA A 164 10.49 15.04 19.29
CA ALA A 164 9.70 14.03 18.59
C ALA A 164 10.62 13.03 17.87
N LEU A 165 10.16 11.79 17.76
CA LEU A 165 10.69 10.79 16.85
C LEU A 165 10.51 11.32 15.42
N THR A 166 11.62 11.79 14.85
CA THR A 166 11.69 12.32 13.50
C THR A 166 12.67 11.48 12.71
N ARG A 167 12.47 11.42 11.39
CA ARG A 167 13.48 10.83 10.51
C ARG A 167 14.80 11.58 10.70
N PRO A 168 15.94 10.89 10.92
CA PRO A 168 17.23 11.53 10.90
C PRO A 168 17.46 12.09 9.49
N MET A 169 17.29 13.41 9.33
CA MET A 169 17.60 14.07 8.08
C MET A 169 19.12 14.20 8.00
N ASN A 170 19.75 13.48 7.07
CA ASN A 170 21.19 13.52 6.92
C ASN A 170 21.58 14.95 6.45
N PRO A 171 22.34 15.73 7.26
CA PRO A 171 22.61 17.14 6.97
C PRO A 171 23.40 17.37 5.68
N ARG A 172 23.95 16.30 5.07
CA ARG A 172 24.61 16.36 3.74
C ARG A 172 23.63 16.64 2.59
N GLN A 173 22.36 16.25 2.68
CA GLN A 173 21.36 16.56 1.64
C GLN A 173 20.89 18.01 1.68
N ALA A 174 20.93 18.65 2.87
CA ALA A 174 20.52 20.05 3.02
C ALA A 174 21.48 21.05 2.35
N ARG A 175 22.75 20.67 2.12
CA ARG A 175 23.75 21.55 1.48
C ARG A 175 23.78 21.48 -0.05
N SER A 176 23.03 20.57 -0.68
CA SER A 176 23.02 20.43 -2.14
C SER A 176 22.09 21.42 -2.84
N ILE A 177 21.32 22.22 -2.10
CA ILE A 177 20.41 23.24 -2.63
C ILE A 177 21.04 24.62 -2.38
N HIS A 178 22.26 24.82 -2.85
CA HIS A 178 22.74 26.18 -3.11
C HIS A 178 23.09 26.21 -4.60
N PRO A 179 22.45 27.07 -5.41
CA PRO A 179 22.96 27.35 -6.74
C PRO A 179 24.34 27.97 -6.54
N THR A 180 25.37 27.32 -7.04
CA THR A 180 26.67 27.96 -7.26
C THR A 180 26.42 29.09 -8.26
N ASP A 181 26.34 30.32 -7.76
CA ASP A 181 26.41 31.52 -8.60
C ASP A 181 27.88 31.68 -9.02
N ASP A 182 28.32 30.81 -9.93
CA ASP A 182 29.62 30.92 -10.59
C ASP A 182 29.39 31.33 -12.04
N GLY A 183 29.72 32.60 -12.32
CA GLY A 183 30.37 32.95 -13.58
C GLY A 183 29.53 33.73 -14.59
N ALA A 184 29.45 35.06 -14.42
CA ALA A 184 29.30 35.98 -15.56
C ALA A 184 29.95 37.35 -15.30
N LYS A 185 31.29 37.38 -15.24
CA LYS A 185 32.09 38.59 -15.53
C LYS A 185 33.24 38.19 -16.46
N ALA A 186 32.93 38.06 -17.76
CA ALA A 186 33.93 38.09 -18.82
C ALA A 186 33.92 39.48 -19.47
N ALA A 187 35.06 40.16 -19.35
CA ALA A 187 35.66 41.16 -20.24
C ALA A 187 34.74 42.05 -21.11
N ARG A 188 34.78 43.37 -20.85
CA ARG A 188 35.21 44.39 -21.81
C ARG A 188 35.87 45.55 -21.08
#